data_AF-A0ABC8EQ64-F1
#
_entry.id   AF-A0ABC8EQ64-F1
#
_cell.length_a   1.000
_cell.length_b   1.000
_cell.length_c   1.000
_cell.angle_alpha   90.00
_cell.angle_beta   90.00
_cell.angle_gamma   90.00
#
_symmetry.space_group_name_H-M   'P 1'
#
loop_
_entity.id
_entity.type
_entity.pdbx_description
1 polymer ?
#
loop_
_entity_poly.entity_id
_entity_poly.type
_entity_poly.pdbx_seq_one_letter_code
_entity_poly.pdbx_strand_id
1 'polypeptide(L)'
;MIRRVLEKKLNELMGYYPVVLVTGPRQSGKTTLCLMAYPDKAYVSLEALDTRDFAQTDPRGFLAEYAGGAIIDEVQHVPELVNYLQSEIDARPRTGRFILTGSQHLGLSQSISQSLAGRCGILALLPPNLNELLEFPDAPEELFTILWQGSYPRIYDRGIPAHQWLADYTATYVQGDVRQVINVGDLQTFSAFMKLCAGRTAQEINLSSLGGDAGISHNTARSWLSVLETSYIIHRLPAWHVNIRKQVVKAPKLHFFDSGLVCYLLGIREPGQLRLHPLRGAIFESWVFSEIYKGRVHRGEHPSLFHYREARGPEIDLLVENGQDLMAIEIKSGSTIVADFFKHLRSFFQRVKTRGETQKVHSYVVYGGKDTQRRSDAQVLSWRHLDTILEG
;
A
#
# COMPACT_ATOMS: atom_id res chain seq x y z
N MET A 1 -5.28 10.86 17.33
CA MET A 1 -4.24 9.81 17.23
C MET A 1 -4.84 8.46 17.58
N ILE A 2 -4.45 7.40 16.88
CA ILE A 2 -4.96 6.02 17.04
C ILE A 2 -3.81 5.04 17.29
N ARG A 3 -4.12 3.85 17.80
CA ARG A 3 -3.13 2.78 17.86
C ARG A 3 -3.00 2.13 16.48
N ARG A 4 -1.80 1.72 16.08
CA ARG A 4 -1.58 1.06 14.79
C ARG A 4 -1.35 -0.44 14.97
N VAL A 5 -1.91 -1.27 14.10
CA VAL A 5 -1.74 -2.73 14.11
C VAL A 5 -0.27 -3.12 13.96
N LEU A 6 0.48 -2.35 13.15
CA LEU A 6 1.92 -2.56 12.89
C LEU A 6 2.80 -2.45 14.14
N GLU A 7 2.33 -1.78 15.20
CA GLU A 7 3.06 -1.65 16.46
C GLU A 7 3.45 -3.01 17.05
N LYS A 8 2.56 -4.01 16.97
CA LYS A 8 2.86 -5.36 17.48
C LYS A 8 4.05 -5.98 16.76
N LYS A 9 4.10 -5.85 15.42
CA LYS A 9 5.20 -6.38 14.63
C LYS A 9 6.48 -5.57 14.81
N LEU A 10 6.37 -4.25 14.94
CA LEU A 10 7.50 -3.38 15.26
C LEU A 10 8.18 -3.84 16.55
N ASN A 11 7.41 -4.05 17.62
CA ASN A 11 7.94 -4.53 18.91
C ASN A 11 8.60 -5.92 18.78
N GLU A 12 8.00 -6.82 18.01
CA GLU A 12 8.57 -8.14 17.72
C GLU A 12 9.93 -8.03 17.01
N LEU A 13 10.02 -7.27 15.91
CA LEU A 13 11.26 -7.12 15.15
C LEU A 13 12.35 -6.40 15.94
N MET A 14 12.00 -5.46 16.80
CA MET A 14 12.95 -4.80 17.69
C MET A 14 13.57 -5.77 18.71
N GLY A 15 12.93 -6.91 18.99
CA GLY A 15 13.51 -7.99 19.78
C GLY A 15 14.55 -8.82 19.04
N TYR A 16 14.50 -8.86 17.70
CA TYR A 16 15.37 -9.70 16.88
C TYR A 16 16.50 -8.93 16.18
N TYR A 17 16.20 -7.73 15.71
CA TYR A 17 17.10 -6.96 14.86
C TYR A 17 17.69 -5.77 15.61
N PRO A 18 18.97 -5.43 15.37
CA PRO A 18 19.56 -4.18 15.88
C PRO A 18 18.93 -2.93 15.27
N VAL A 19 18.39 -3.04 14.05
CA VAL A 19 17.70 -1.96 13.35
C VAL A 19 16.33 -2.42 12.89
N VAL A 20 15.33 -1.56 13.04
CA VAL A 20 14.06 -1.71 12.30
C VAL A 20 13.82 -0.46 11.48
N LEU A 21 13.58 -0.64 10.19
CA LEU A 21 13.14 0.42 9.28
C LEU A 21 11.62 0.38 9.15
N VAL A 22 10.96 1.50 9.41
CA VAL A 22 9.55 1.72 9.12
C VAL A 22 9.43 2.67 7.93
N THR A 23 9.01 2.13 6.79
CA THR A 23 8.79 2.89 5.56
C THR A 23 7.30 3.00 5.20
N GLY A 24 6.95 3.71 4.13
CA GLY A 24 5.56 4.02 3.77
C GLY A 24 5.43 5.40 3.13
N PRO A 25 4.24 5.73 2.57
CA PRO A 25 4.02 7.01 1.91
C PRO A 25 4.17 8.17 2.90
N ARG A 26 4.40 9.37 2.37
CA ARG A 26 4.38 10.59 3.20
C ARG A 26 3.03 10.69 3.92
N GLN A 27 3.07 11.22 5.14
CA GLN A 27 1.86 11.45 5.95
C GLN A 27 1.05 10.18 6.33
N SER A 28 1.61 8.97 6.22
CA SER A 28 0.96 7.73 6.70
C SER A 28 1.03 7.50 8.22
N GLY A 29 1.80 8.31 8.95
CA GLY A 29 1.95 8.23 10.42
C GLY A 29 3.18 7.47 10.93
N LYS A 30 4.25 7.32 10.11
CA LYS A 30 5.47 6.56 10.47
C LYS A 30 6.15 7.07 11.75
N THR A 31 6.49 8.36 11.78
CA THR A 31 7.11 9.02 12.94
C THR A 31 6.21 8.90 14.16
N THR A 32 4.91 9.17 14.01
CA THR A 32 3.91 9.03 15.08
C THR A 32 3.90 7.63 15.68
N LEU A 33 3.87 6.59 14.83
CA LEU A 33 3.94 5.19 15.29
C LEU A 33 5.19 4.92 16.12
N CYS A 34 6.36 5.33 15.64
CA CYS A 34 7.64 5.04 16.30
C CYS A 34 7.75 5.76 17.66
N LEU A 35 7.34 7.03 17.72
CA LEU A 35 7.33 7.82 18.95
C LEU A 35 6.33 7.28 19.99
N MET A 36 5.15 6.84 19.54
CA MET A 36 4.16 6.25 20.45
C MET A 36 4.61 4.89 20.98
N ALA A 37 5.28 4.08 20.16
CA ALA A 37 5.78 2.76 20.57
C ALA A 37 7.02 2.83 21.47
N TYR A 38 7.85 3.87 21.31
CA TYR A 38 9.12 4.03 22.04
C TYR A 38 9.29 5.47 22.56
N PRO A 39 8.45 5.92 23.51
CA PRO A 39 8.46 7.30 24.00
C PRO A 39 9.77 7.71 24.69
N ASP A 40 10.49 6.76 25.27
CA ASP A 40 11.75 7.00 25.99
C ASP A 40 12.99 6.92 25.09
N LYS A 41 12.84 6.57 23.81
CA LYS A 41 13.96 6.47 22.87
C LYS A 41 14.29 7.86 22.32
N ALA A 42 15.57 8.19 22.23
CA ALA A 42 16.02 9.45 21.65
C ALA A 42 15.46 9.61 20.23
N TYR A 43 15.02 10.82 19.88
CA TYR A 43 14.48 11.16 18.57
C TYR A 43 15.36 12.20 17.89
N VAL A 44 15.69 11.95 16.63
CA VAL A 44 16.48 12.86 15.80
C VAL A 44 15.92 12.86 14.38
N SER A 45 15.71 14.05 13.82
CA SER A 45 15.19 14.21 12.45
C SER A 45 16.25 14.71 11.50
N LEU A 46 16.48 13.97 10.41
CA LEU A 46 17.36 14.40 9.31
C LEU A 46 16.65 15.34 8.33
N GLU A 47 15.42 15.77 8.62
CA GLU A 47 14.79 16.91 7.95
C GLU A 47 15.42 18.24 8.39
N ALA A 48 15.86 18.34 9.66
CA ALA A 48 16.55 19.51 10.18
C ALA A 48 17.94 19.66 9.53
N LEU A 49 18.21 20.84 8.95
CA LEU A 49 19.43 21.08 8.17
C LEU A 49 20.70 20.90 9.01
N ASP A 50 20.76 21.49 10.21
CA ASP A 50 21.95 21.38 11.07
C ASP A 50 22.26 19.92 11.46
N THR A 51 21.22 19.15 11.78
CA THR A 51 21.33 17.73 12.11
C THR A 51 21.75 16.89 10.90
N ARG A 52 21.18 17.20 9.73
CA ARG A 52 21.56 16.57 8.46
C ARG A 52 23.01 16.84 8.12
N ASP A 53 23.44 18.08 8.22
CA ASP A 53 24.80 18.51 7.94
C ASP A 53 25.77 17.78 8.88
N PHE A 54 25.47 17.72 10.18
CA PHE A 54 26.28 16.94 11.13
C PHE A 54 26.38 15.46 10.74
N ALA A 55 25.25 14.81 10.44
CA ALA A 55 25.23 13.41 10.01
C ALA A 55 25.96 13.17 8.67
N GLN A 56 26.03 14.16 7.79
CA GLN A 56 26.76 14.10 6.52
C GLN A 56 28.26 14.33 6.71
N THR A 57 28.65 15.34 7.48
CA THR A 57 30.06 15.73 7.64
C THR A 57 30.81 14.86 8.65
N ASP A 58 30.14 14.39 9.70
CA ASP A 58 30.70 13.50 10.72
C ASP A 58 29.69 12.41 11.14
N PRO A 59 29.41 11.44 10.25
CA PRO A 59 28.48 10.35 10.54
C PRO A 59 28.91 9.49 11.74
N ARG A 60 30.21 9.41 12.05
CA ARG A 60 30.70 8.63 13.20
C ARG A 60 30.44 9.37 14.51
N GLY A 61 30.73 10.67 14.57
CA GLY A 61 30.37 11.52 15.70
C GLY A 61 28.86 11.52 15.95
N PHE A 62 28.06 11.63 14.88
CA PHE A 62 26.60 11.52 14.95
C PHE A 62 26.15 10.22 15.60
N LEU A 63 26.64 9.07 15.10
CA LEU A 63 26.26 7.77 15.67
C LEU A 63 26.79 7.56 17.11
N ALA A 64 27.90 8.19 17.46
CA ALA A 64 28.43 8.17 18.82
C ALA A 64 27.54 8.92 19.83
N GLU A 65 26.95 10.06 19.43
CA GLU A 65 25.96 10.78 20.24
C GLU A 65 24.74 9.90 20.53
N TYR A 66 24.31 9.10 19.54
CA TYR A 66 23.19 8.16 19.67
C TYR A 66 23.64 6.72 19.98
N ALA A 67 24.75 6.55 20.72
CA ALA A 67 25.27 5.21 21.03
C ALA A 67 24.27 4.34 21.81
N GLY A 68 23.37 4.93 22.59
CA GLY A 68 22.27 4.21 23.28
C GLY A 68 21.16 3.72 22.35
N GLY A 69 21.14 4.18 21.10
CA GLY A 69 20.08 3.93 20.14
C GLY A 69 19.09 5.10 20.02
N ALA A 70 18.54 5.30 18.83
CA ALA A 70 17.63 6.41 18.53
C ALA A 70 16.59 6.03 17.46
N ILE A 71 15.52 6.82 17.40
CA ILE A 71 14.63 6.95 16.25
C ILE A 71 15.27 8.01 15.34
N ILE A 72 15.78 7.59 14.19
CA ILE A 72 16.38 8.46 13.18
C ILE A 72 15.35 8.64 12.07
N ASP A 73 14.80 9.85 11.98
CA ASP A 73 13.71 10.20 11.08
C ASP A 73 14.19 10.72 9.73
N GLU A 74 13.41 10.41 8.70
CA GLU A 74 13.65 10.78 7.30
C GLU A 74 15.08 10.41 6.80
N VAL A 75 15.51 9.18 7.06
CA VAL A 75 16.86 8.66 6.75
C VAL A 75 17.25 8.75 5.27
N GLN A 76 16.28 8.83 4.36
CA GLN A 76 16.54 9.05 2.93
C GLN A 76 17.21 10.40 2.64
N HIS A 77 17.24 11.35 3.59
CA HIS A 77 18.01 12.59 3.45
C HIS A 77 19.52 12.39 3.61
N VAL A 78 19.95 11.31 4.28
CA VAL A 78 21.36 10.94 4.42
C VAL A 78 21.54 9.44 4.17
N PRO A 79 21.38 8.95 2.92
CA PRO A 79 21.43 7.51 2.62
C PRO A 79 22.77 6.86 2.99
N GLU A 80 23.87 7.63 2.92
CA GLU A 80 25.21 7.14 3.25
C GLU A 80 25.38 6.80 4.74
N LEU A 81 24.56 7.38 5.63
CA LEU A 81 24.57 7.08 7.07
C LEU A 81 24.35 5.59 7.33
N VAL A 82 23.61 4.90 6.46
CA VAL A 82 23.32 3.47 6.54
C VAL A 82 24.61 2.62 6.51
N ASN A 83 25.65 3.06 5.77
CA ASN A 83 26.95 2.38 5.70
C ASN A 83 27.73 2.49 7.01
N TYR A 84 27.67 3.67 7.65
CA TYR A 84 28.30 3.89 8.95
C TYR A 84 27.55 3.16 10.06
N LEU A 85 26.22 3.13 9.96
CA LEU A 85 25.36 2.41 10.90
C LEU A 85 25.66 0.90 10.90
N GLN A 86 25.89 0.30 9.73
CA GLN A 86 26.35 -1.08 9.62
C GLN A 86 27.60 -1.34 10.47
N SER A 87 28.64 -0.51 10.29
CA SER A 87 29.91 -0.66 11.03
C SER A 87 29.72 -0.56 12.55
N GLU A 88 28.87 0.36 12.99
CA GLU A 88 28.56 0.59 14.42
C GLU A 88 27.76 -0.58 15.04
N ILE A 89 26.87 -1.20 14.28
CA ILE A 89 26.10 -2.37 14.72
C ILE A 89 26.98 -3.60 14.80
N ASP A 90 27.89 -3.78 13.84
CA ASP A 90 28.79 -4.94 13.78
C ASP A 90 29.75 -4.95 14.96
N ALA A 91 30.22 -3.76 15.37
CA ALA A 91 31.03 -3.60 16.56
C ALA A 91 30.25 -3.82 17.87
N ARG A 92 28.94 -3.54 17.88
CA ARG A 92 28.08 -3.59 19.09
C ARG A 92 26.71 -4.18 18.75
N PRO A 93 26.61 -5.52 18.60
CA PRO A 93 25.39 -6.19 18.18
C PRO A 93 24.38 -6.23 19.34
N ARG A 94 23.58 -5.17 19.46
CA ARG A 94 22.47 -5.07 20.42
C ARG A 94 21.15 -4.89 19.66
N THR A 95 20.16 -5.73 19.96
CA THR A 95 18.83 -5.64 19.35
C THR A 95 18.09 -4.38 19.78
N GLY A 96 17.18 -3.90 18.92
CA GLY A 96 16.30 -2.77 19.18
C GLY A 96 17.02 -1.44 19.39
N ARG A 97 18.25 -1.31 18.87
CA ARG A 97 19.07 -0.11 19.08
C ARG A 97 18.51 1.05 18.27
N PHE A 98 18.34 0.87 16.96
CA PHE A 98 17.89 1.95 16.08
C PHE A 98 16.54 1.66 15.43
N ILE A 99 15.71 2.70 15.34
CA ILE A 99 14.54 2.72 14.47
C ILE A 99 14.82 3.75 13.40
N LEU A 100 14.70 3.37 12.13
CA LEU A 100 14.82 4.28 11.00
C LEU A 100 13.42 4.53 10.44
N THR A 101 13.11 5.77 10.08
CA THR A 101 11.91 6.09 9.29
C THR A 101 12.29 6.78 8.00
N GLY A 102 11.47 6.60 6.97
CA GLY A 102 11.66 7.28 5.70
C GLY A 102 10.62 6.94 4.65
N SER A 103 10.32 7.88 3.74
CA SER A 103 9.57 7.55 2.53
C SER A 103 10.39 6.61 1.65
N GLN A 104 9.73 5.62 1.06
CA GLN A 104 10.42 4.73 0.12
C GLN A 104 10.76 5.50 -1.15
N HIS A 105 12.05 5.74 -1.35
CA HIS A 105 12.62 6.09 -2.64
C HIS A 105 13.56 4.98 -3.07
N LEU A 106 13.72 4.77 -4.39
CA LEU A 106 14.58 3.72 -4.96
C LEU A 106 16.01 3.72 -4.39
N GLY A 107 16.56 4.91 -4.08
CA GLY A 107 17.90 5.05 -3.49
C GLY A 107 18.01 4.47 -2.08
N LEU A 108 17.03 4.72 -1.21
CA LEU A 108 17.04 4.22 0.17
C LEU A 108 17.00 2.68 0.19
N SER A 109 16.10 2.08 -0.61
CA SER A 109 16.00 0.62 -0.72
C SER A 109 17.29 -0.06 -1.18
N GLN A 110 18.03 0.58 -2.09
CA GLN A 110 19.33 0.07 -2.55
C GLN A 110 20.39 0.12 -1.44
N SER A 111 20.54 1.26 -0.77
CA SER A 111 21.51 1.42 0.33
C SER A 111 21.25 0.44 1.48
N ILE A 112 19.99 0.24 1.87
CA ILE A 112 19.63 -0.73 2.91
C ILE A 112 19.93 -2.17 2.48
N SER A 113 19.58 -2.52 1.24
CA SER A 113 19.79 -3.88 0.73
C SER A 113 21.28 -4.25 0.67
N GLN A 114 22.15 -3.27 0.45
CA GLN A 114 23.61 -3.49 0.39
C GLN A 114 24.23 -3.54 1.79
N SER A 115 23.84 -2.63 2.68
CA SER A 115 24.62 -2.37 3.90
C SER A 115 23.97 -2.92 5.18
N LEU A 116 22.65 -3.11 5.21
CA LEU A 116 21.94 -3.63 6.39
C LEU A 116 21.28 -5.00 6.16
N ALA A 117 21.65 -5.71 5.10
CA ALA A 117 21.16 -7.06 4.85
C ALA A 117 21.39 -7.98 6.07
N GLY A 118 20.32 -8.63 6.52
CA GLY A 118 20.33 -9.51 7.70
C GLY A 118 20.40 -8.79 9.06
N ARG A 119 20.59 -7.46 9.09
CA ARG A 119 20.70 -6.65 10.32
C ARG A 119 19.53 -5.70 10.52
N CYS A 120 18.70 -5.53 9.50
CA CYS A 120 17.53 -4.66 9.54
C CYS A 120 16.25 -5.46 9.31
N GLY A 121 15.30 -5.34 10.25
CA GLY A 121 13.91 -5.67 9.99
C GLY A 121 13.26 -4.55 9.18
N ILE A 122 12.48 -4.86 8.14
CA ILE A 122 11.82 -3.84 7.30
C ILE A 122 10.31 -4.00 7.46
N LEU A 123 9.64 -2.90 7.79
CA LEU A 123 8.20 -2.79 7.92
C LEU A 123 7.67 -1.67 7.03
N ALA A 124 6.48 -1.85 6.47
CA ALA A 124 5.79 -0.82 5.71
C ALA A 124 4.51 -0.39 6.45
N LEU A 125 4.34 0.91 6.62
CA LEU A 125 3.17 1.54 7.20
C LEU A 125 2.43 2.35 6.14
N LEU A 126 1.40 1.74 5.57
CA LEU A 126 0.40 2.41 4.73
C LEU A 126 -0.59 3.24 5.59
N PRO A 127 -1.39 4.13 4.98
CA PRO A 127 -2.51 4.77 5.67
C PRO A 127 -3.40 3.75 6.38
N PRO A 128 -4.15 4.15 7.43
CA PRO A 128 -5.10 3.30 8.12
C PRO A 128 -5.93 2.37 7.22
N ASN A 129 -6.05 1.10 7.58
CA ASN A 129 -7.13 0.28 7.04
C ASN A 129 -8.47 0.67 7.70
N LEU A 130 -9.60 0.10 7.27
CA LEU A 130 -10.93 0.45 7.76
C LEU A 130 -11.03 0.29 9.28
N ASN A 131 -10.48 -0.79 9.83
CA ASN A 131 -10.56 -1.04 11.27
C ASN A 131 -9.79 0.02 12.06
N GLU A 132 -8.57 0.38 11.63
CA GLU A 132 -7.81 1.48 12.21
C GLU A 132 -8.50 2.84 11.99
N LEU A 133 -9.12 3.03 10.82
CA LEU A 133 -9.80 4.27 10.47
C LEU A 133 -11.01 4.54 11.38
N LEU A 134 -11.77 3.51 11.71
CA LEU A 134 -12.95 3.62 12.59
C LEU A 134 -12.58 3.90 14.06
N GLU A 135 -11.29 3.84 14.43
CA GLU A 135 -10.84 4.30 15.76
C GLU A 135 -10.76 5.83 15.88
N PHE A 136 -10.81 6.58 14.76
CA PHE A 136 -10.91 8.03 14.83
C PHE A 136 -12.32 8.46 15.27
N PRO A 137 -12.46 9.44 16.19
CA PRO A 137 -13.77 9.85 16.73
C PRO A 137 -14.81 10.26 15.69
N ASP A 138 -14.38 10.93 14.62
CA ASP A 138 -15.24 11.46 13.56
C ASP A 138 -15.14 10.65 12.25
N ALA A 139 -14.76 9.37 12.34
CA ALA A 139 -14.67 8.50 11.18
C ALA A 139 -16.06 8.30 10.53
N PRO A 140 -16.18 8.43 9.20
CA PRO A 140 -17.45 8.19 8.52
C PRO A 140 -17.83 6.71 8.54
N GLU A 141 -19.12 6.42 8.70
CA GLU A 141 -19.65 5.05 8.67
C GLU A 141 -20.23 4.64 7.29
N GLU A 142 -20.40 5.61 6.40
CA GLU A 142 -21.02 5.43 5.09
C GLU A 142 -19.98 5.08 4.02
N LEU A 143 -20.18 3.97 3.31
CA LEU A 143 -19.22 3.43 2.33
C LEU A 143 -18.73 4.49 1.34
N PHE A 144 -19.65 5.21 0.70
CA PHE A 144 -19.27 6.18 -0.33
C PHE A 144 -18.54 7.40 0.24
N THR A 145 -18.76 7.74 1.51
CA THR A 145 -18.02 8.80 2.19
C THR A 145 -16.59 8.32 2.48
N ILE A 146 -16.42 7.10 3.00
CA ILE A 146 -15.10 6.48 3.21
C ILE A 146 -14.31 6.42 1.90
N LEU A 147 -14.94 5.90 0.83
CA LEU A 147 -14.30 5.79 -0.49
C LEU A 147 -13.91 7.15 -1.07
N TRP A 148 -14.71 8.18 -0.83
CA TRP A 148 -14.46 9.53 -1.34
C TRP A 148 -13.40 10.29 -0.53
N GLN A 149 -13.37 10.12 0.79
CA GLN A 149 -12.40 10.79 1.66
C GLN A 149 -11.02 10.12 1.61
N GLY A 150 -10.96 8.81 1.38
CA GLY A 150 -9.72 8.04 1.49
C GLY A 150 -9.37 7.76 2.95
N SER A 151 -8.12 7.39 3.21
CA SER A 151 -7.70 6.81 4.50
C SER A 151 -6.56 7.54 5.17
N TYR A 152 -6.07 8.64 4.60
CA TYR A 152 -4.95 9.38 5.19
C TYR A 152 -5.31 9.99 6.55
N PRO A 153 -4.47 9.78 7.58
CA PRO A 153 -4.87 10.02 8.97
C PRO A 153 -5.10 11.51 9.29
N ARG A 154 -4.42 12.43 8.59
CA ARG A 154 -4.57 13.87 8.84
C ARG A 154 -5.94 14.43 8.48
N ILE A 155 -6.68 13.79 7.57
CA ILE A 155 -8.07 14.13 7.27
C ILE A 155 -8.91 13.99 8.55
N TYR A 156 -8.68 12.92 9.31
CA TYR A 156 -9.48 12.55 10.47
C TYR A 156 -8.94 13.13 11.78
N ASP A 157 -7.63 13.09 11.99
CA ASP A 157 -6.98 13.59 13.22
C ASP A 157 -7.11 15.11 13.39
N ARG A 158 -7.22 15.85 12.29
CA ARG A 158 -7.28 17.32 12.27
C ARG A 158 -8.55 17.89 11.66
N GLY A 159 -9.48 17.03 11.21
CA GLY A 159 -10.71 17.46 10.54
C GLY A 159 -10.48 18.24 9.25
N ILE A 160 -9.36 18.00 8.54
CA ILE A 160 -9.06 18.71 7.29
C ILE A 160 -10.03 18.22 6.21
N PRO A 161 -10.70 19.12 5.45
CA PRO A 161 -11.55 18.70 4.34
C PRO A 161 -10.78 17.79 3.37
N ALA A 162 -11.29 16.57 3.15
CA ALA A 162 -10.57 15.54 2.40
C ALA A 162 -10.12 16.00 1.01
N HIS A 163 -10.99 16.71 0.27
CA HIS A 163 -10.66 17.23 -1.05
C HIS A 163 -9.47 18.20 -1.03
N GLN A 164 -9.40 19.09 -0.03
CA GLN A 164 -8.29 20.02 0.15
C GLN A 164 -7.00 19.26 0.48
N TRP A 165 -7.08 18.33 1.44
CA TRP A 165 -5.92 17.54 1.85
C TRP A 165 -5.36 16.71 0.70
N LEU A 166 -6.22 16.07 -0.10
CA LEU A 166 -5.81 15.25 -1.26
C LEU A 166 -5.21 16.09 -2.38
N ALA A 167 -5.70 17.32 -2.58
CA ALA A 167 -5.11 18.27 -3.51
C ALA A 167 -3.69 18.66 -3.09
N ASP A 168 -3.52 19.06 -1.83
CA ASP A 168 -2.22 19.46 -1.27
C ASP A 168 -1.23 18.29 -1.25
N TYR A 169 -1.69 17.09 -0.89
CA TYR A 169 -0.90 15.86 -0.94
C TYR A 169 -0.40 15.59 -2.36
N THR A 170 -1.29 15.65 -3.35
CA THR A 170 -0.92 15.40 -4.76
C THR A 170 0.09 16.44 -5.25
N ALA A 171 -0.14 17.72 -4.96
CA ALA A 171 0.76 18.80 -5.37
C ALA A 171 2.15 18.65 -4.75
N THR A 172 2.23 18.42 -3.45
CA THR A 172 3.50 18.26 -2.73
C THR A 172 4.25 16.98 -3.10
N TYR A 173 3.53 15.87 -3.33
CA TYR A 173 4.12 14.63 -3.85
C TYR A 173 4.74 14.84 -5.25
N VAL A 174 4.02 15.47 -6.17
CA VAL A 174 4.52 15.72 -7.53
C VAL A 174 5.71 16.69 -7.51
N GLN A 175 5.63 17.77 -6.73
CA GLN A 175 6.69 18.79 -6.68
C GLN A 175 7.93 18.34 -5.89
N GLY A 176 7.75 17.51 -4.87
CA GLY A 176 8.83 17.01 -4.02
C GLY A 176 9.37 15.67 -4.51
N ASP A 177 8.62 14.60 -4.28
CA ASP A 177 9.10 13.21 -4.43
C ASP A 177 9.34 12.85 -5.89
N VAL A 178 8.41 13.24 -6.77
CA VAL A 178 8.49 12.88 -8.19
C VAL A 178 9.57 13.69 -8.90
N ARG A 179 9.68 14.98 -8.61
CA ARG A 179 10.66 15.88 -9.24
C ARG A 179 12.12 15.44 -9.00
N GLN A 180 12.41 14.74 -7.91
CA GLN A 180 13.74 14.21 -7.63
C GLN A 180 14.10 13.00 -8.51
N VAL A 181 13.10 12.31 -9.06
CA VAL A 181 13.28 11.06 -9.82
C VAL A 181 12.97 11.25 -11.31
N ILE A 182 12.15 12.24 -11.65
CA ILE A 182 11.70 12.55 -13.01
C ILE A 182 12.19 13.94 -13.41
N ASN A 183 12.61 14.10 -14.67
CA ASN A 183 13.06 15.38 -15.21
C ASN A 183 12.01 16.49 -15.03
N VAL A 184 12.48 17.68 -14.68
CA VAL A 184 11.66 18.84 -14.27
C VAL A 184 10.62 19.27 -15.32
N GLY A 185 10.87 19.02 -16.62
CA GLY A 185 9.96 19.37 -17.71
C GLY A 185 8.69 18.52 -17.81
N ASP A 186 8.66 17.34 -17.19
CA ASP A 186 7.58 16.37 -17.38
C ASP A 186 6.49 16.41 -16.30
N LEU A 187 6.54 17.32 -15.31
CA LEU A 187 5.63 17.27 -14.15
C LEU A 187 4.14 17.44 -14.52
N GLN A 188 3.82 18.27 -15.52
CA GLN A 188 2.45 18.41 -16.01
C GLN A 188 1.98 17.14 -16.71
N THR A 189 2.82 16.58 -17.58
CA THR A 189 2.58 15.30 -18.26
C THR A 189 2.45 14.16 -17.27
N PHE A 190 3.26 14.14 -16.21
CA PHE A 190 3.17 13.16 -15.13
C PHE A 190 1.88 13.28 -14.34
N SER A 191 1.43 14.51 -14.05
CA SER A 191 0.14 14.73 -13.38
C SER A 191 -1.02 14.21 -14.24
N ALA A 192 -0.99 14.45 -15.56
CA ALA A 192 -1.95 13.88 -16.50
C ALA A 192 -1.87 12.34 -16.56
N PHE A 193 -0.66 11.78 -16.55
CA PHE A 193 -0.42 10.35 -16.50
C PHE A 193 -0.99 9.71 -15.23
N MET A 194 -0.81 10.33 -14.06
CA MET A 194 -1.40 9.85 -12.80
C MET A 194 -2.93 9.86 -12.86
N LYS A 195 -3.53 10.87 -13.48
CA LYS A 195 -4.98 10.91 -13.74
C LYS A 195 -5.44 9.80 -14.70
N LEU A 196 -4.67 9.53 -15.75
CA LEU A 196 -4.94 8.41 -16.67
C LEU A 196 -4.81 7.04 -15.99
N CYS A 197 -3.92 6.92 -15.01
CA CYS A 197 -3.81 5.74 -14.14
C CYS A 197 -5.05 5.61 -13.24
N ALA A 198 -5.52 6.70 -12.63
CA ALA A 198 -6.74 6.69 -11.81
C ALA A 198 -7.96 6.23 -12.61
N GLY A 199 -8.07 6.66 -13.88
CA GLY A 199 -9.12 6.21 -14.82
C GLY A 199 -9.05 4.72 -15.20
N ARG A 200 -7.94 4.04 -14.86
CA ARG A 200 -7.67 2.63 -15.14
C ARG A 200 -7.47 1.80 -13.86
N THR A 201 -7.90 2.31 -12.73
CA THR A 201 -7.90 1.53 -11.48
C THR A 201 -8.72 0.25 -11.67
N ALA A 202 -8.31 -0.85 -11.04
CA ALA A 202 -8.83 -2.21 -11.17
C ALA A 202 -8.84 -2.80 -12.61
N GLN A 203 -8.00 -2.29 -13.53
CA GLN A 203 -7.91 -2.80 -14.90
C GLN A 203 -6.53 -3.35 -15.24
N GLU A 204 -6.47 -4.31 -16.17
CA GLU A 204 -5.20 -4.85 -16.69
C GLU A 204 -4.40 -3.75 -17.41
N ILE A 205 -3.12 -3.63 -17.09
CA ILE A 205 -2.25 -2.56 -17.60
C ILE A 205 -1.84 -2.85 -19.05
N ASN A 206 -2.17 -1.92 -19.95
CA ASN A 206 -1.57 -1.84 -21.27
C ASN A 206 -0.65 -0.60 -21.35
N LEU A 207 0.65 -0.84 -21.25
CA LEU A 207 1.67 0.23 -21.24
C LEU A 207 1.70 1.04 -22.53
N SER A 208 1.42 0.43 -23.68
CA SER A 208 1.45 1.12 -24.97
C SER A 208 0.24 2.06 -25.12
N SER A 209 -0.95 1.62 -24.73
CA SER A 209 -2.13 2.49 -24.67
C SER A 209 -1.97 3.60 -23.63
N LEU A 210 -1.49 3.26 -22.42
CA LEU A 210 -1.29 4.24 -21.36
C LEU A 210 -0.24 5.30 -21.76
N GLY A 211 0.86 4.89 -22.40
CA GLY A 211 1.86 5.80 -22.93
C GLY A 211 1.32 6.69 -24.05
N GLY A 212 0.59 6.09 -25.01
CA GLY A 212 -0.04 6.82 -26.12
C GLY A 212 -0.99 7.92 -25.64
N ASP A 213 -1.88 7.61 -24.70
CA ASP A 213 -2.83 8.57 -24.13
C ASP A 213 -2.14 9.71 -23.37
N ALA A 214 -1.00 9.42 -22.74
CA ALA A 214 -0.20 10.40 -22.01
C ALA A 214 0.81 11.16 -22.89
N GLY A 215 0.95 10.80 -24.17
CA GLY A 215 1.95 11.38 -25.07
C GLY A 215 3.39 11.00 -24.74
N ILE A 216 3.62 9.84 -24.11
CA ILE A 216 4.95 9.36 -23.67
C ILE A 216 5.26 7.98 -24.24
N SER A 217 6.55 7.61 -24.25
CA SER A 217 6.97 6.28 -24.69
C SER A 217 6.51 5.17 -23.74
N HIS A 218 6.42 3.93 -24.25
CA HIS A 218 6.18 2.72 -23.44
C HIS A 218 7.16 2.59 -22.26
N ASN A 219 8.45 2.88 -22.49
CA ASN A 219 9.48 2.80 -21.46
C ASN A 219 9.31 3.89 -20.41
N THR A 220 8.91 5.09 -20.81
CA THR A 220 8.60 6.19 -19.89
C THR A 220 7.41 5.84 -19.01
N ALA A 221 6.32 5.34 -19.60
CA ALA A 221 5.14 4.88 -18.85
C ALA A 221 5.50 3.79 -17.83
N ARG A 222 6.33 2.81 -18.23
CA ARG A 222 6.84 1.76 -17.34
C ARG A 222 7.67 2.31 -16.18
N SER A 223 8.54 3.28 -16.47
CA SER A 223 9.36 3.95 -15.46
C SER A 223 8.48 4.71 -14.47
N TRP A 224 7.52 5.50 -14.96
CA TRP A 224 6.62 6.30 -14.13
C TRP A 224 5.68 5.45 -13.27
N LEU A 225 5.19 4.31 -13.78
CA LEU A 225 4.47 3.35 -12.92
C LEU A 225 5.36 2.82 -11.79
N SER A 226 6.64 2.58 -12.04
CA SER A 226 7.57 2.12 -11.01
C SER A 226 7.80 3.19 -9.92
N VAL A 227 7.79 4.47 -10.30
CA VAL A 227 7.83 5.60 -9.34
C VAL A 227 6.56 5.63 -8.48
N LEU A 228 5.38 5.54 -9.09
CA LEU A 228 4.11 5.53 -8.37
C LEU A 228 3.99 4.32 -7.42
N GLU A 229 4.47 3.15 -7.83
CA GLU A 229 4.43 1.94 -7.02
C GLU A 229 5.40 2.00 -5.84
N THR A 230 6.64 2.44 -6.06
CA THR A 230 7.63 2.62 -4.99
C THR A 230 7.19 3.67 -3.97
N SER A 231 6.42 4.67 -4.43
CA SER A 231 5.87 5.74 -3.58
C SER A 231 4.56 5.34 -2.87
N TYR A 232 4.13 4.08 -2.97
CA TYR A 232 2.87 3.59 -2.40
C TYR A 232 1.62 4.36 -2.88
N ILE A 233 1.62 4.87 -4.12
CA ILE A 233 0.43 5.45 -4.74
C ILE A 233 -0.42 4.34 -5.38
N ILE A 234 0.25 3.41 -6.06
CA ILE A 234 -0.38 2.29 -6.77
C ILE A 234 0.25 0.95 -6.40
N HIS A 235 -0.42 -0.12 -6.79
CA HIS A 235 0.11 -1.48 -6.82
C HIS A 235 -0.22 -2.13 -8.17
N ARG A 236 0.75 -2.85 -8.75
CA ARG A 236 0.55 -3.70 -9.93
C ARG A 236 0.28 -5.12 -9.48
N LEU A 237 -0.99 -5.45 -9.24
CA LEU A 237 -1.43 -6.78 -8.80
C LEU A 237 -1.08 -7.81 -9.89
N PRO A 238 -0.17 -8.78 -9.63
CA PRO A 238 0.19 -9.79 -10.61
C PRO A 238 -0.98 -10.71 -10.94
N ALA A 239 -1.00 -11.26 -12.16
CA ALA A 239 -1.95 -12.31 -12.50
C ALA A 239 -1.55 -13.62 -11.80
N TRP A 240 -2.51 -14.44 -11.42
CA TRP A 240 -2.28 -15.77 -10.86
C TRP A 240 -2.07 -16.79 -11.97
N HIS A 241 -1.06 -17.64 -11.78
CA HIS A 241 -0.85 -18.80 -12.62
C HIS A 241 0.10 -19.79 -11.91
N VAL A 242 -0.25 -21.09 -11.87
CA VAL A 242 0.60 -22.15 -11.27
C VAL A 242 2.04 -22.13 -11.79
N ASN A 243 2.21 -21.94 -13.10
CA ASN A 243 3.51 -21.68 -13.72
C ASN A 243 3.93 -20.21 -13.56
N ILE A 244 4.99 -19.99 -12.76
CA ILE A 244 5.60 -18.69 -12.47
C ILE A 244 5.99 -17.93 -13.75
N ARG A 245 6.51 -18.59 -14.80
CA ARG A 245 6.85 -17.89 -16.06
C ARG A 245 5.63 -17.27 -16.71
N LYS A 246 4.51 -17.99 -16.73
CA LYS A 246 3.24 -17.47 -17.27
C LYS A 246 2.65 -16.38 -16.37
N GLN A 247 2.88 -16.47 -15.06
CA GLN A 247 2.52 -15.45 -14.09
C GLN A 247 3.20 -14.11 -14.40
N VAL A 248 4.51 -14.14 -14.67
CA VAL A 248 5.34 -12.96 -14.95
C VAL A 248 5.00 -12.30 -16.29
N VAL A 249 4.58 -13.07 -17.29
CA VAL A 249 4.28 -12.54 -18.64
C VAL A 249 2.88 -11.92 -18.74
N LYS A 250 1.93 -12.36 -17.91
CA LYS A 250 0.56 -11.82 -17.92
C LYS A 250 0.53 -10.38 -17.40
N ALA A 251 -0.34 -9.57 -17.99
CA ALA A 251 -0.51 -8.18 -17.59
C ALA A 251 -1.02 -8.09 -16.13
N PRO A 252 -0.39 -7.27 -15.28
CA PRO A 252 -0.91 -7.00 -13.94
C PRO A 252 -2.16 -6.11 -14.00
N LYS A 253 -3.01 -6.17 -12.97
CA LYS A 253 -4.08 -5.18 -12.72
C LYS A 253 -3.52 -3.99 -11.93
N LEU A 254 -3.93 -2.77 -12.28
CA LEU A 254 -3.54 -1.55 -11.59
C LEU A 254 -4.50 -1.22 -10.46
N HIS A 255 -4.03 -1.16 -9.21
CA HIS A 255 -4.84 -0.67 -8.09
C HIS A 255 -4.20 0.57 -7.46
N PHE A 256 -5.02 1.45 -6.92
CA PHE A 256 -4.55 2.54 -6.05
C PHE A 256 -4.68 2.12 -4.60
N PHE A 257 -3.74 2.54 -3.75
CA PHE A 257 -3.85 2.28 -2.32
C PHE A 257 -4.88 3.16 -1.62
N ASP A 258 -5.23 4.31 -2.20
CA ASP A 258 -6.21 5.24 -1.62
C ASP A 258 -7.30 5.60 -2.64
N SER A 259 -8.55 5.27 -2.31
CA SER A 259 -9.72 5.56 -3.16
C SER A 259 -10.10 7.04 -3.16
N GLY A 260 -9.80 7.77 -2.08
CA GLY A 260 -10.00 9.22 -2.03
C GLY A 260 -9.11 9.94 -3.04
N LEU A 261 -7.84 9.52 -3.15
CA LEU A 261 -6.93 10.01 -4.18
C LEU A 261 -7.45 9.75 -5.60
N VAL A 262 -8.02 8.57 -5.86
CA VAL A 262 -8.66 8.28 -7.16
C VAL A 262 -9.84 9.22 -7.40
N CYS A 263 -10.71 9.41 -6.41
CA CYS A 263 -11.84 10.32 -6.51
C CYS A 263 -11.40 11.75 -6.82
N TYR A 264 -10.37 12.25 -6.13
CA TYR A 264 -9.78 13.56 -6.39
C TYR A 264 -9.25 13.68 -7.83
N LEU A 265 -8.44 12.72 -8.28
CA LEU A 265 -7.85 12.73 -9.62
C LEU A 265 -8.90 12.67 -10.74
N LEU A 266 -10.00 11.95 -10.50
CA LEU A 266 -11.14 11.86 -11.42
C LEU A 266 -12.09 13.06 -11.34
N GLY A 267 -11.89 13.98 -10.40
CA GLY A 267 -12.73 15.17 -10.22
C GLY A 267 -14.09 14.86 -9.58
N ILE A 268 -14.19 13.78 -8.81
CA ILE A 268 -15.38 13.44 -8.02
C ILE A 268 -15.37 14.31 -6.75
N ARG A 269 -16.28 15.28 -6.68
CA ARG A 269 -16.26 16.34 -5.66
C ARG A 269 -17.08 16.03 -4.41
N GLU A 270 -17.93 15.03 -4.46
CA GLU A 270 -18.78 14.64 -3.33
C GLU A 270 -19.14 13.14 -3.37
N PRO A 271 -19.47 12.52 -2.22
CA PRO A 271 -19.84 11.10 -2.15
C PRO A 271 -21.01 10.70 -3.05
N GLY A 272 -21.96 11.60 -3.28
CA GLY A 272 -23.14 11.36 -4.13
C GLY A 272 -22.77 11.08 -5.59
N GLN A 273 -21.77 11.78 -6.13
CA GLN A 273 -21.29 11.60 -7.50
C GLN A 273 -20.67 10.21 -7.71
N LEU A 274 -19.94 9.70 -6.70
CA LEU A 274 -19.34 8.37 -6.76
C LEU A 274 -20.39 7.26 -6.93
N ARG A 275 -21.60 7.43 -6.37
CA ARG A 275 -22.68 6.42 -6.45
C ARG A 275 -23.11 6.10 -7.88
N LEU A 276 -23.04 7.09 -8.77
CA LEU A 276 -23.44 7.00 -10.18
C LEU A 276 -22.25 6.98 -11.14
N HIS A 277 -21.03 7.09 -10.62
CA HIS A 277 -19.83 7.19 -11.44
C HIS A 277 -19.57 5.88 -12.21
N PRO A 278 -19.21 5.93 -13.51
CA PRO A 278 -18.95 4.72 -14.31
C PRO A 278 -17.87 3.81 -13.71
N LEU A 279 -16.87 4.40 -13.05
CA LEU A 279 -15.78 3.66 -12.39
C LEU A 279 -16.07 3.26 -10.94
N ARG A 280 -17.31 3.40 -10.44
CA ARG A 280 -17.67 3.04 -9.06
C ARG A 280 -17.23 1.62 -8.68
N GLY A 281 -17.47 0.66 -9.57
CA GLY A 281 -17.08 -0.74 -9.36
C GLY A 281 -15.58 -0.89 -9.19
N ALA A 282 -14.81 -0.30 -10.11
CA ALA A 282 -13.35 -0.32 -10.10
C ALA A 282 -12.74 0.39 -8.88
N ILE A 283 -13.30 1.54 -8.47
CA ILE A 283 -12.86 2.26 -7.27
C ILE A 283 -13.10 1.42 -6.01
N PHE A 284 -14.25 0.76 -5.92
CA PHE A 284 -14.56 -0.15 -4.81
C PHE A 284 -13.67 -1.38 -4.81
N GLU A 285 -13.40 -1.99 -5.98
CA GLU A 285 -12.47 -3.12 -6.13
C GLU A 285 -11.07 -2.76 -5.63
N SER A 286 -10.51 -1.64 -6.09
CA SER A 286 -9.20 -1.15 -5.63
C SER A 286 -9.18 -0.83 -4.14
N TRP A 287 -10.27 -0.29 -3.59
CA TRP A 287 -10.37 -0.06 -2.15
C TRP A 287 -10.36 -1.39 -1.37
N VAL A 288 -11.19 -2.37 -1.73
CA VAL A 288 -11.19 -3.69 -1.06
C VAL A 288 -9.81 -4.37 -1.17
N PHE A 289 -9.18 -4.33 -2.34
CA PHE A 289 -7.80 -4.79 -2.52
C PHE A 289 -6.85 -4.10 -1.54
N SER A 290 -6.91 -2.76 -1.46
CA SER A 290 -6.06 -1.97 -0.57
C SER A 290 -6.30 -2.32 0.90
N GLU A 291 -7.54 -2.50 1.33
CA GLU A 291 -7.87 -2.90 2.70
C GLU A 291 -7.25 -4.25 3.07
N ILE A 292 -7.35 -5.26 2.18
CA ILE A 292 -6.76 -6.58 2.41
C ILE A 292 -5.23 -6.49 2.40
N TYR A 293 -4.65 -5.74 1.45
CA TYR A 293 -3.21 -5.52 1.37
C TYR A 293 -2.67 -4.85 2.65
N LYS A 294 -3.31 -3.75 3.08
CA LYS A 294 -2.98 -3.02 4.31
C LYS A 294 -3.07 -3.92 5.52
N GLY A 295 -4.16 -4.68 5.67
CA GLY A 295 -4.34 -5.61 6.80
C GLY A 295 -3.20 -6.61 6.94
N ARG A 296 -2.72 -7.19 5.83
CA ARG A 296 -1.58 -8.12 5.83
C ARG A 296 -0.25 -7.42 6.13
N VAL A 297 0.04 -6.32 5.43
CA VAL A 297 1.28 -5.55 5.62
C VAL A 297 1.38 -4.98 7.04
N HIS A 298 0.28 -4.49 7.60
CA HIS A 298 0.24 -3.98 8.97
C HIS A 298 0.42 -5.09 10.01
N ARG A 299 0.28 -6.37 9.67
CA ARG A 299 0.68 -7.50 10.53
C ARG A 299 2.10 -7.99 10.29
N GLY A 300 2.86 -7.31 9.42
CA GLY A 300 4.21 -7.72 9.05
C GLY A 300 4.26 -8.87 8.05
N GLU A 301 3.17 -9.17 7.38
CA GLU A 301 3.10 -10.22 6.38
C GLU A 301 3.49 -9.67 5.00
N HIS A 302 4.06 -10.52 4.15
CA HIS A 302 4.20 -10.24 2.72
C HIS A 302 2.94 -10.71 1.99
N PRO A 303 2.13 -9.81 1.40
CA PRO A 303 0.86 -10.21 0.79
C PRO A 303 1.08 -11.00 -0.50
N SER A 304 0.64 -12.26 -0.53
CA SER A 304 0.56 -13.09 -1.74
C SER A 304 -0.80 -12.91 -2.42
N LEU A 305 -0.96 -11.77 -3.09
CA LEU A 305 -2.19 -11.35 -3.73
C LEU A 305 -2.06 -11.39 -5.26
N PHE A 306 -3.11 -11.84 -5.93
CA PHE A 306 -3.15 -11.95 -7.39
C PHE A 306 -4.54 -11.61 -7.95
N HIS A 307 -4.65 -11.35 -9.25
CA HIS A 307 -5.93 -11.43 -9.97
C HIS A 307 -5.96 -12.65 -10.87
N TYR A 308 -7.13 -13.09 -11.34
CA TYR A 308 -7.19 -14.18 -12.31
C TYR A 308 -8.09 -13.85 -13.48
N ARG A 309 -7.59 -14.11 -14.69
CA ARG A 309 -8.34 -13.95 -15.93
C ARG A 309 -7.95 -14.99 -16.96
N GLU A 310 -8.97 -15.59 -17.59
CA GLU A 310 -8.85 -16.36 -18.83
C GLU A 310 -9.42 -15.57 -20.01
N ALA A 311 -8.81 -15.70 -21.20
CA ALA A 311 -9.26 -15.01 -22.40
C ALA A 311 -10.73 -15.31 -22.79
N ARG A 312 -11.20 -16.52 -22.46
CA ARG A 312 -12.60 -16.95 -22.59
C ARG A 312 -12.93 -17.82 -21.38
N GLY A 313 -13.34 -17.19 -20.27
CA GLY A 313 -13.58 -17.94 -19.05
C GLY A 313 -13.83 -17.06 -17.81
N PRO A 314 -13.58 -17.62 -16.62
CA PRO A 314 -13.74 -16.89 -15.38
C PRO A 314 -12.74 -15.74 -15.25
N GLU A 315 -13.20 -14.67 -14.61
CA GLU A 315 -12.39 -13.58 -14.11
C GLU A 315 -12.65 -13.51 -12.60
N ILE A 316 -11.60 -13.56 -11.78
CA ILE A 316 -11.68 -13.39 -10.33
C ILE A 316 -10.91 -12.13 -9.99
N ASP A 317 -11.57 -11.22 -9.29
CA ASP A 317 -11.05 -9.88 -8.98
C ASP A 317 -9.81 -9.97 -8.09
N LEU A 318 -9.85 -10.79 -7.03
CA LEU A 318 -8.74 -10.99 -6.11
C LEU A 318 -8.60 -12.46 -5.68
N LEU A 319 -7.37 -12.97 -5.74
CA LEU A 319 -6.93 -14.24 -5.19
C LEU A 319 -5.93 -13.98 -4.06
N VAL A 320 -6.11 -14.70 -2.95
CA VAL A 320 -5.21 -14.65 -1.79
C VAL A 320 -4.66 -16.04 -1.55
N GLU A 321 -3.35 -16.21 -1.66
CA GLU A 321 -2.68 -17.47 -1.31
C GLU A 321 -2.30 -17.46 0.17
N ASN A 322 -2.79 -18.46 0.91
CA ASN A 322 -2.40 -18.69 2.30
C ASN A 322 -1.95 -20.15 2.48
N GLY A 323 -0.69 -20.43 2.19
CA GLY A 323 -0.14 -21.78 2.27
C GLY A 323 -0.82 -22.75 1.29
N GLN A 324 -1.65 -23.67 1.82
CA GLN A 324 -2.41 -24.64 1.02
C GLN A 324 -3.81 -24.17 0.66
N ASP A 325 -4.26 -23.06 1.22
CA ASP A 325 -5.57 -22.48 0.97
C ASP A 325 -5.47 -21.36 -0.09
N LEU A 326 -6.45 -21.32 -0.98
CA LEU A 326 -6.60 -20.27 -1.99
C LEU A 326 -7.95 -19.60 -1.80
N MET A 327 -7.95 -18.32 -1.41
CA MET A 327 -9.19 -17.56 -1.34
C MET A 327 -9.48 -16.91 -2.68
N ALA A 328 -10.65 -17.17 -3.24
CA ALA A 328 -11.15 -16.53 -4.44
C ALA A 328 -12.24 -15.51 -4.08
N ILE A 329 -12.00 -14.24 -4.39
CA ILE A 329 -12.82 -13.13 -3.95
C ILE A 329 -13.35 -12.38 -5.17
N GLU A 330 -14.68 -12.34 -5.28
CA GLU A 330 -15.39 -11.47 -6.21
C GLU A 330 -15.79 -10.17 -5.49
N ILE A 331 -15.55 -9.02 -6.11
CA ILE A 331 -15.79 -7.71 -5.48
C ILE A 331 -16.88 -6.95 -6.23
N LYS A 332 -17.95 -6.56 -5.51
CA LYS A 332 -19.15 -5.97 -6.12
C LYS A 332 -19.65 -4.75 -5.36
N SER A 333 -19.53 -3.57 -5.97
CA SER A 333 -20.00 -2.30 -5.35
C SER A 333 -21.51 -2.22 -5.08
N GLY A 334 -22.32 -3.14 -5.62
CA GLY A 334 -23.76 -3.16 -5.40
C GLY A 334 -24.13 -3.57 -3.97
N SER A 335 -25.21 -2.99 -3.44
CA SER A 335 -25.74 -3.32 -2.12
C SER A 335 -26.71 -4.51 -2.12
N THR A 336 -27.11 -5.00 -3.30
CA THR A 336 -28.03 -6.13 -3.45
C THR A 336 -27.31 -7.30 -4.08
N ILE A 337 -27.45 -8.46 -3.46
CA ILE A 337 -26.78 -9.69 -3.88
C ILE A 337 -27.63 -10.37 -4.95
N VAL A 338 -27.01 -10.69 -6.08
CA VAL A 338 -27.66 -11.38 -7.20
C VAL A 338 -26.90 -12.66 -7.56
N ALA A 339 -27.60 -13.62 -8.18
CA ALA A 339 -27.04 -14.94 -8.50
C ALA A 339 -25.80 -14.90 -9.43
N ASP A 340 -25.70 -13.85 -10.25
CA ASP A 340 -24.60 -13.65 -11.19
C ASP A 340 -23.26 -13.36 -10.50
N PHE A 341 -23.26 -12.85 -9.27
CA PHE A 341 -22.02 -12.60 -8.50
C PHE A 341 -21.21 -13.87 -8.25
N PHE A 342 -21.85 -15.04 -8.29
CA PHE A 342 -21.23 -16.33 -8.00
C PHE A 342 -20.79 -17.07 -9.27
N LYS A 343 -21.13 -16.56 -10.47
CA LYS A 343 -20.90 -17.25 -11.74
C LYS A 343 -19.42 -17.52 -11.98
N HIS A 344 -18.57 -16.51 -11.80
CA HIS A 344 -17.13 -16.64 -12.01
C HIS A 344 -16.48 -17.54 -10.95
N LEU A 345 -16.88 -17.41 -9.68
CA LEU A 345 -16.42 -18.27 -8.58
C LEU A 345 -16.72 -19.75 -8.85
N ARG A 346 -17.95 -20.09 -9.25
CA ARG A 346 -18.33 -21.47 -9.61
C ARG A 346 -17.48 -22.00 -10.76
N SER A 347 -17.29 -21.20 -11.81
CA SER A 347 -16.50 -21.60 -12.97
C SER A 347 -15.02 -21.79 -12.62
N PHE A 348 -14.44 -20.88 -11.83
CA PHE A 348 -13.07 -20.95 -11.34
C PHE A 348 -12.85 -22.20 -10.48
N PHE A 349 -13.73 -22.45 -9.52
CA PHE A 349 -13.65 -23.63 -8.65
C PHE A 349 -13.65 -24.94 -9.44
N GLN A 350 -14.48 -25.05 -10.48
CA GLN A 350 -14.48 -26.23 -11.35
C GLN A 350 -13.17 -26.34 -12.16
N ARG A 351 -12.61 -25.22 -12.62
CA ARG A 351 -11.31 -25.19 -13.34
C ARG A 351 -10.16 -25.69 -12.46
N VAL A 352 -10.04 -25.18 -11.23
CA VAL A 352 -9.01 -25.58 -10.25
C VAL A 352 -9.10 -27.09 -10.00
N LYS A 353 -10.31 -27.60 -9.71
CA LYS A 353 -10.54 -29.04 -9.54
C LYS A 353 -10.14 -29.88 -10.76
N THR A 354 -10.49 -29.42 -11.96
CA THR A 354 -10.21 -30.16 -13.20
C THR A 354 -8.71 -30.23 -13.50
N ARG A 355 -7.94 -29.21 -13.10
CA ARG A 355 -6.48 -29.16 -13.27
C ARG A 355 -5.72 -30.04 -12.27
N GLY A 356 -6.42 -30.69 -11.33
CA GLY A 356 -5.80 -31.51 -10.30
C GLY A 356 -5.02 -30.68 -9.28
N GLU A 357 -5.35 -29.40 -9.14
CA GLU A 357 -4.73 -28.53 -8.16
C GLU A 357 -5.18 -28.94 -6.75
N THR A 358 -4.23 -29.14 -5.83
CA THR A 358 -4.48 -29.65 -4.47
C THR A 358 -4.86 -28.57 -3.47
N GLN A 359 -4.82 -27.30 -3.88
CA GLN A 359 -5.18 -26.18 -3.03
C GLN A 359 -6.67 -26.19 -2.69
N LYS A 360 -6.98 -25.97 -1.42
CA LYS A 360 -8.37 -25.87 -0.97
C LYS A 360 -8.88 -24.45 -1.25
N VAL A 361 -9.89 -24.37 -2.11
CA VAL A 361 -10.43 -23.07 -2.54
C VAL A 361 -11.56 -22.62 -1.62
N HIS A 362 -11.43 -21.40 -1.09
CA HIS A 362 -12.44 -20.71 -0.32
C HIS A 362 -13.02 -19.56 -1.14
N SER A 363 -14.31 -19.60 -1.44
CA SER A 363 -14.97 -18.58 -2.26
C SER A 363 -15.63 -17.51 -1.41
N TYR A 364 -15.36 -16.25 -1.73
CA TYR A 364 -15.94 -15.08 -1.09
C TYR A 364 -16.53 -14.12 -2.11
N VAL A 365 -17.61 -13.43 -1.72
CA VAL A 365 -18.12 -12.25 -2.41
C VAL A 365 -18.07 -11.08 -1.44
N VAL A 366 -17.31 -10.03 -1.73
CA VAL A 366 -17.33 -8.79 -0.97
C VAL A 366 -18.27 -7.81 -1.67
N TYR A 367 -19.23 -7.23 -0.95
CA TYR A 367 -20.21 -6.34 -1.55
C TYR A 367 -20.54 -5.09 -0.73
N GLY A 368 -21.20 -4.11 -1.37
CA GLY A 368 -21.53 -2.81 -0.80
C GLY A 368 -22.70 -2.79 0.21
N GLY A 369 -23.29 -3.95 0.55
CA GLY A 369 -24.37 -4.03 1.54
C GLY A 369 -23.87 -4.25 2.98
N LYS A 370 -24.83 -4.35 3.92
CA LYS A 370 -24.53 -4.37 5.37
C LYS A 370 -24.45 -5.79 5.95
N ASP A 371 -25.15 -6.74 5.36
CA ASP A 371 -25.30 -8.08 5.95
C ASP A 371 -24.27 -9.06 5.39
N THR A 372 -23.67 -9.86 6.28
CA THR A 372 -22.85 -11.01 5.93
C THR A 372 -23.73 -12.27 5.91
N GLN A 373 -23.57 -13.11 4.88
CA GLN A 373 -24.39 -14.32 4.70
C GLN A 373 -23.54 -15.49 4.19
N ARG A 374 -23.94 -16.72 4.55
CA ARG A 374 -23.37 -17.93 3.99
C ARG A 374 -24.28 -18.47 2.89
N ARG A 375 -23.77 -18.63 1.68
CA ARG A 375 -24.46 -19.26 0.54
C ARG A 375 -23.78 -20.58 0.18
N SER A 376 -24.43 -21.38 -0.66
CA SER A 376 -23.89 -22.67 -1.12
C SER A 376 -22.58 -22.52 -1.89
N ASP A 377 -22.44 -21.45 -2.67
CA ASP A 377 -21.32 -21.23 -3.58
C ASP A 377 -20.15 -20.42 -2.96
N ALA A 378 -20.45 -19.54 -2.01
CA ALA A 378 -19.48 -18.64 -1.39
C ALA A 378 -20.01 -18.04 -0.08
N GLN A 379 -19.10 -17.54 0.75
CA GLN A 379 -19.43 -16.64 1.85
C GLN A 379 -19.53 -15.21 1.32
N VAL A 380 -20.64 -14.52 1.58
CA VAL A 380 -20.80 -13.12 1.18
C VAL A 380 -20.53 -12.23 2.37
N LEU A 381 -19.57 -11.33 2.23
CA LEU A 381 -19.10 -10.44 3.27
C LEU A 381 -19.52 -9.01 2.96
N SER A 382 -20.10 -8.34 3.94
CA SER A 382 -20.19 -6.88 3.89
C SER A 382 -18.79 -6.28 3.77
N TRP A 383 -18.66 -5.16 3.06
CA TRP A 383 -17.46 -4.33 3.04
C TRP A 383 -16.95 -3.92 4.44
N ARG A 384 -17.78 -4.03 5.48
CA ARG A 384 -17.42 -3.78 6.89
C ARG A 384 -16.69 -4.94 7.57
N HIS A 385 -16.70 -6.14 6.99
CA HIS A 385 -16.20 -7.37 7.60
C HIS A 385 -15.12 -8.04 6.75
N LEU A 386 -14.12 -7.24 6.34
CA LEU A 386 -12.96 -7.72 5.57
C LEU A 386 -11.92 -8.45 6.43
N ASP A 387 -11.97 -8.26 7.74
CA ASP A 387 -11.21 -8.98 8.76
C ASP A 387 -11.35 -10.51 8.64
N THR A 388 -12.53 -10.99 8.25
CA THR A 388 -12.73 -12.44 7.99
C THR A 388 -11.78 -13.00 6.93
N ILE A 389 -11.42 -12.21 5.91
CA ILE A 389 -10.45 -12.61 4.87
C ILE A 389 -9.01 -12.55 5.40
N LEU A 390 -8.79 -11.68 6.38
CA LEU A 390 -7.49 -11.46 6.99
C LEU A 390 -7.14 -12.52 8.04
N GLU A 391 -8.13 -13.13 8.69
CA GLU A 391 -7.92 -14.14 9.74
C GLU A 391 -7.83 -15.59 9.20
N GLY A 392 -8.40 -15.84 8.02
CA GLY A 392 -8.24 -17.11 7.30
C GLY A 392 -6.94 -17.17 6.51
#